data_AF-A0AAU9FEY3-F1
#
_entry.id   AF-A0AAU9FEY3-F1
#
_cell.length_a   1.000
_cell.length_b   1.000
_cell.length_c   1.000
_cell.angle_alpha   90.00
_cell.angle_beta   90.00
_cell.angle_gamma   90.00
#
_symmetry.space_group_name_H-M   'P 1'
#
loop_
_entity.id
_entity.type
_entity.pdbx_description
1 polymer ?
#
loop_
_entity_poly.entity_id
_entity_poly.type
_entity_poly.pdbx_seq_one_letter_code
_entity_poly.pdbx_strand_id
1 'polypeptide(L)'
;MSTEEATDKTQLMLDPPLFVPCDLDTVRDPNKKRAYGEACEETDKLSAQDQISVSSIISALLRPIEPSDDQYKVCDWGINPKQFLPVKQAVIFKEQLFISKLRNTNCKLNENLKIFFERELKQIGKFCLNVEEAYDGYVVFSSSKMKKGKGIVECGHQLKGKYDDKFLLICEKRMEFDRVDHAKIEKTLELRNHADLLLTAIRETKINEETQKFKARIDIKDRDHVFVLDGGIMLLMRHLVCNNFVGHFEYYTMNLYGRVLRCNLVVHKERKVVRIFYRTYKNTVHIVTQQCFNDELQDVAETYMTPDGRIALHYWRGYNYLLHAACIPPKRKEMILPKLELMWRQDTQLVRKFRELKALNYDNAMNYLEGNSELADFMQDYVLNLLRYKPSNVLEFSIMFFQNMSATS
;
A
#
# COMPACT_ATOMS: atom_id res chain seq x y z
N MET A 1 -5.64 -35.67 66.62
CA MET A 1 -6.82 -35.31 65.82
C MET A 1 -6.59 -33.94 65.22
N SER A 2 -6.24 -33.89 63.93
CA SER A 2 -6.49 -32.74 63.06
C SER A 2 -6.09 -33.17 61.64
N THR A 3 -7.11 -33.21 60.81
CA THR A 3 -7.19 -33.68 59.42
C THR A 3 -6.38 -32.81 58.47
N GLU A 4 -5.55 -33.43 57.63
CA GLU A 4 -4.99 -32.81 56.41
C GLU A 4 -6.03 -32.90 55.28
N GLU A 5 -6.56 -31.75 54.86
CA GLU A 5 -7.30 -31.60 53.60
C GLU A 5 -6.33 -31.22 52.49
N ALA A 6 -6.17 -32.12 51.53
CA ALA A 6 -5.53 -31.86 50.26
C ALA A 6 -6.49 -31.06 49.35
N THR A 7 -6.09 -29.84 48.96
CA THR A 7 -6.70 -29.14 47.82
C THR A 7 -5.70 -29.02 46.69
N ASP A 8 -5.94 -29.84 45.68
CA ASP A 8 -5.31 -29.86 44.37
C ASP A 8 -5.62 -28.55 43.61
N LYS A 9 -4.57 -27.80 43.26
CA LYS A 9 -4.62 -26.69 42.30
C LYS A 9 -3.47 -26.87 41.32
N THR A 10 -3.71 -27.71 40.31
CA THR A 10 -2.87 -27.80 39.12
C THR A 10 -2.99 -26.48 38.33
N GLN A 11 -2.05 -25.57 38.54
CA GLN A 11 -1.81 -24.44 37.64
C GLN A 11 -1.25 -24.99 36.32
N LEU A 12 -2.02 -24.85 35.24
CA LEU A 12 -1.53 -25.03 33.87
C LEU A 12 -0.46 -23.96 33.58
N MET A 13 0.81 -24.33 33.73
CA MET A 13 1.94 -23.57 33.20
C MET A 13 1.98 -23.74 31.68
N LEU A 14 1.80 -22.64 30.95
CA LEU A 14 2.13 -22.55 29.53
C LEU A 14 3.61 -22.21 29.41
N ASP A 15 4.42 -23.19 29.01
CA ASP A 15 5.80 -22.97 28.58
C ASP A 15 5.87 -22.76 27.05
N PRO A 16 6.65 -21.77 26.55
CA PRO A 16 7.39 -20.77 27.32
C PRO A 16 6.53 -19.52 27.63
N PRO A 17 6.85 -18.78 28.71
CA PRO A 17 6.16 -17.56 29.10
C PRO A 17 6.44 -16.42 28.10
N LEU A 18 5.37 -15.74 27.67
CA LEU A 18 5.41 -14.76 26.57
C LEU A 18 6.17 -13.46 26.87
N PHE A 19 6.66 -13.26 28.10
CA PHE A 19 7.47 -12.11 28.49
C PHE A 19 8.40 -12.48 29.64
N VAL A 20 9.70 -12.59 29.35
CA VAL A 20 10.74 -12.53 30.39
C VAL A 20 11.14 -11.05 30.52
N PRO A 21 10.97 -10.40 31.68
CA PRO A 21 11.50 -9.07 31.90
C PRO A 21 13.03 -9.15 31.84
N CYS A 22 13.64 -8.43 30.91
CA CYS A 22 15.09 -8.34 30.82
C CYS A 22 15.56 -7.41 31.94
N ASP A 23 16.12 -7.98 33.02
CA ASP A 23 16.76 -7.21 34.09
C ASP A 23 18.06 -6.58 33.55
N LEU A 24 17.95 -5.30 33.14
CA LEU A 24 19.05 -4.51 32.56
C LEU A 24 20.23 -4.31 33.52
N ASP A 25 20.04 -4.58 34.81
CA ASP A 25 21.09 -4.46 35.83
C ASP A 25 22.05 -5.66 35.86
N THR A 26 21.71 -6.78 35.20
CA THR A 26 22.62 -7.95 35.06
C THR A 26 23.65 -7.80 33.93
N VAL A 27 23.53 -6.79 33.07
CA VAL A 27 24.41 -6.60 31.89
C VAL A 27 25.52 -5.56 32.13
N ARG A 28 25.49 -4.85 33.26
CA ARG A 28 26.54 -3.86 33.59
C ARG A 28 27.63 -4.52 34.41
N ASP A 29 28.68 -4.97 33.72
CA ASP A 29 29.94 -5.34 34.37
C ASP A 29 30.63 -4.07 34.93
N PRO A 30 30.73 -3.91 36.27
CA PRO A 30 31.29 -2.71 36.89
C PRO A 30 32.80 -2.55 36.65
N ASN A 31 33.48 -3.55 36.08
CA ASN A 31 34.92 -3.52 35.82
C ASN A 31 35.31 -3.14 34.38
N LYS A 32 34.34 -2.87 33.48
CA LYS A 32 34.66 -2.50 32.10
C LYS A 32 35.10 -1.04 32.03
N LYS A 33 36.43 -0.81 31.98
CA LYS A 33 37.04 0.52 31.78
C LYS A 33 36.41 1.20 30.55
N ARG A 34 35.97 2.46 30.73
CA ARG A 34 35.52 3.33 29.64
C ARG A 34 36.68 3.53 28.66
N ALA A 35 36.57 2.92 27.48
CA ALA A 35 37.49 3.21 26.38
C ALA A 35 37.12 4.56 25.79
N TYR A 36 37.87 5.60 26.16
CA TYR A 36 38.07 6.75 25.29
C TYR A 36 38.98 6.27 24.16
N GLY A 37 38.43 6.16 22.94
CA GLY A 37 39.17 5.80 21.73
C GLY A 37 38.60 6.60 20.56
N GLU A 38 39.50 7.21 19.79
CA GLU A 38 39.20 8.04 18.63
C GLU A 38 38.42 7.27 17.56
N ALA A 39 37.50 7.97 16.91
CA ALA A 39 36.67 7.45 15.83
C ALA A 39 37.53 7.03 14.63
N CYS A 40 37.71 5.72 14.44
CA CYS A 40 38.01 5.11 13.15
C CYS A 40 37.66 3.61 13.15
N GLU A 41 36.68 3.25 12.32
CA GLU A 41 36.57 1.97 11.62
C GLU A 41 36.59 0.67 12.46
N GLU A 42 35.72 0.56 13.46
CA GLU A 42 35.15 -0.76 13.73
C GLU A 42 34.09 -1.03 12.66
N THR A 43 34.41 -1.94 11.73
CA THR A 43 33.40 -2.54 10.86
C THR A 43 32.42 -3.27 11.76
N ASP A 44 31.27 -2.62 12.03
CA ASP A 44 30.15 -3.24 12.73
C ASP A 44 29.90 -4.61 12.09
N LYS A 45 30.23 -5.66 12.84
CA LYS A 45 30.03 -7.04 12.39
C LYS A 45 28.54 -7.22 12.18
N LEU A 46 28.16 -7.30 10.90
CA LEU A 46 26.81 -7.52 10.43
C LEU A 46 26.13 -8.63 11.23
N SER A 47 24.93 -8.36 11.73
CA SER A 47 24.08 -9.46 12.18
C SER A 47 23.72 -10.34 10.98
N ALA A 48 23.66 -11.65 11.15
CA ALA A 48 23.28 -12.57 10.07
C ALA A 48 21.87 -12.29 9.50
N GLN A 49 21.05 -11.53 10.23
CA GLN A 49 19.71 -11.10 9.81
C GLN A 49 19.74 -9.88 8.88
N ASP A 50 20.86 -9.16 8.84
CA ASP A 50 21.03 -7.90 8.10
C ASP A 50 21.68 -8.04 6.72
N GLN A 51 22.23 -9.22 6.43
CA GLN A 51 22.70 -9.56 5.10
C GLN A 51 21.53 -10.01 4.22
N ILE A 52 21.44 -9.45 3.01
CA ILE A 52 20.60 -10.05 1.95
C ILE A 52 21.06 -11.49 1.82
N SER A 53 20.15 -12.45 2.03
CA SER A 53 20.53 -13.83 2.27
C SER A 53 21.04 -14.47 0.98
N VAL A 54 22.36 -14.47 0.82
CA VAL A 54 23.06 -15.08 -0.32
C VAL A 54 22.68 -16.55 -0.45
N SER A 55 22.56 -17.25 0.68
CA SER A 55 22.09 -18.64 0.71
C SER A 55 20.65 -18.79 0.19
N SER A 56 19.74 -17.86 0.51
CA SER A 56 18.38 -17.87 -0.03
C SER A 56 18.33 -17.57 -1.52
N ILE A 57 19.18 -16.65 -1.99
CA ILE A 57 19.32 -16.34 -3.41
C ILE A 57 19.84 -17.58 -4.14
N ILE A 58 20.91 -18.21 -3.65
CA ILE A 58 21.45 -19.44 -4.25
C ILE A 58 20.42 -20.57 -4.21
N SER A 59 19.69 -20.76 -3.11
CA SER A 59 18.65 -21.78 -2.99
C SER A 59 17.51 -21.58 -4.00
N ALA A 60 17.02 -20.34 -4.13
CA ALA A 60 16.05 -19.98 -5.16
C ALA A 60 16.63 -20.18 -6.58
N LEU A 61 17.92 -19.89 -6.78
CA LEU A 61 18.62 -20.18 -8.04
C LEU A 61 18.83 -21.69 -8.28
N LEU A 62 18.90 -22.56 -7.28
CA LEU A 62 19.08 -23.99 -7.55
C LEU A 62 17.77 -24.72 -7.85
N ARG A 63 16.62 -24.11 -7.57
CA ARG A 63 15.31 -24.79 -7.60
C ARG A 63 14.31 -24.06 -8.48
N PRO A 64 14.40 -24.15 -9.81
CA PRO A 64 13.54 -23.39 -10.72
C PRO A 64 12.05 -23.68 -10.53
N ILE A 65 11.21 -22.64 -10.66
CA ILE A 65 9.76 -22.77 -10.84
C ILE A 65 9.43 -22.93 -12.33
N GLU A 66 8.25 -23.47 -12.64
CA GLU A 66 7.77 -23.57 -14.02
C GLU A 66 7.57 -22.16 -14.63
N PRO A 67 7.84 -21.95 -15.93
CA PRO A 67 7.56 -20.69 -16.60
C PRO A 67 6.07 -20.32 -16.51
N SER A 68 5.76 -19.02 -16.44
CA SER A 68 4.37 -18.55 -16.36
C SER A 68 3.49 -19.07 -17.50
N ASP A 69 4.04 -19.16 -18.72
CA ASP A 69 3.31 -19.59 -19.91
C ASP A 69 2.89 -21.06 -19.82
N ASP A 70 3.70 -21.90 -19.19
CA ASP A 70 3.38 -23.31 -18.97
C ASP A 70 2.40 -23.48 -17.82
N GLN A 71 2.56 -22.72 -16.73
CA GLN A 71 1.59 -22.69 -15.63
C GLN A 71 0.19 -22.31 -16.14
N TYR A 72 0.08 -21.30 -17.02
CA TYR A 72 -1.19 -20.86 -17.59
C TYR A 72 -1.87 -21.88 -18.52
N LYS A 73 -1.12 -22.82 -19.14
CA LYS A 73 -1.70 -23.86 -20.01
C LYS A 73 -2.51 -24.89 -19.24
N VAL A 74 -2.20 -25.11 -17.96
CA VAL A 74 -2.85 -26.13 -17.12
C VAL A 74 -4.14 -25.60 -16.47
N CYS A 75 -4.49 -24.33 -16.68
CA CYS A 75 -5.56 -23.66 -15.94
C CYS A 75 -6.94 -23.74 -16.62
N ASP A 76 -7.99 -23.93 -15.81
CA ASP A 76 -9.39 -23.85 -16.22
C ASP A 76 -9.91 -22.44 -15.98
N TRP A 77 -9.96 -21.63 -17.03
CA TRP A 77 -10.41 -20.24 -16.95
C TRP A 77 -11.93 -20.10 -16.85
N GLY A 78 -12.70 -21.18 -17.06
CA GLY A 78 -14.17 -21.19 -16.92
C GLY A 78 -14.94 -20.19 -17.80
N ILE A 79 -14.26 -19.41 -18.64
CA ILE A 79 -14.81 -18.42 -19.59
C ILE A 79 -14.12 -18.62 -20.94
N ASN A 80 -14.86 -18.39 -22.03
CA ASN A 80 -14.25 -18.22 -23.34
C ASN A 80 -13.30 -17.00 -23.32
N PRO A 81 -12.02 -17.13 -23.74
CA PRO A 81 -11.05 -16.03 -23.82
C PRO A 81 -11.55 -14.78 -24.57
N LYS A 82 -12.54 -14.92 -25.46
CA LYS A 82 -13.16 -13.80 -26.18
C LYS A 82 -14.08 -12.92 -25.32
N GLN A 83 -14.42 -13.37 -24.11
CA GLN A 83 -15.28 -12.66 -23.15
C GLN A 83 -14.48 -12.02 -22.00
N PHE A 84 -13.13 -12.01 -22.08
CA PHE A 84 -12.35 -11.21 -21.16
C PHE A 84 -12.85 -9.76 -21.20
N LEU A 85 -13.23 -9.22 -20.04
CA LEU A 85 -13.46 -7.78 -19.90
C LEU A 85 -12.21 -7.06 -20.41
N PRO A 86 -12.31 -5.87 -21.02
CA PRO A 86 -11.13 -5.12 -21.44
C PRO A 86 -10.18 -4.98 -20.24
N VAL A 87 -9.08 -5.73 -20.26
CA VAL A 87 -8.19 -5.98 -19.10
C VAL A 87 -7.75 -4.67 -18.44
N LYS A 88 -7.57 -3.61 -19.24
CA LYS A 88 -7.16 -2.28 -18.80
C LYS A 88 -8.12 -1.62 -17.80
N GLN A 89 -9.43 -1.70 -17.99
CA GLN A 89 -10.39 -1.04 -17.08
C GLN A 89 -10.56 -1.79 -15.76
N ALA A 90 -10.29 -3.10 -15.75
CA ALA A 90 -10.37 -3.90 -14.54
C ALA A 90 -9.17 -3.68 -13.62
N VAL A 91 -7.98 -3.43 -14.17
CA VAL A 91 -6.70 -3.33 -13.43
C VAL A 91 -6.48 -1.96 -12.78
N ILE A 92 -7.09 -0.89 -13.30
CA ILE A 92 -7.03 0.45 -12.69
C ILE A 92 -8.09 0.54 -11.59
N PHE A 93 -7.68 0.76 -10.35
CA PHE A 93 -8.63 0.87 -9.24
C PHE A 93 -8.08 1.63 -8.05
N LYS A 94 -9.01 2.16 -7.26
CA LYS A 94 -8.73 2.72 -5.95
C LYS A 94 -9.61 2.04 -4.92
N GLU A 95 -8.99 1.50 -3.89
CA GLU A 95 -9.64 0.77 -2.82
C GLU A 95 -9.15 1.26 -1.46
N GLN A 96 -10.06 1.33 -0.50
CA GLN A 96 -9.74 1.60 0.90
C GLN A 96 -10.34 0.49 1.75
N LEU A 97 -9.48 -0.24 2.44
CA LEU A 97 -9.83 -1.26 3.41
C LEU A 97 -9.62 -0.74 4.83
N PHE A 98 -10.28 -1.38 5.77
CA PHE A 98 -10.16 -1.11 7.20
C PHE A 98 -9.34 -2.21 7.86
N ILE A 99 -8.43 -1.82 8.74
CA ILE A 99 -7.62 -2.74 9.53
C ILE A 99 -8.34 -2.94 10.86
N SER A 100 -8.73 -4.18 11.16
CA SER A 100 -9.40 -4.54 12.40
C SER A 100 -8.64 -5.62 13.16
N LYS A 101 -8.62 -5.51 14.48
CA LYS A 101 -8.13 -6.53 15.41
C LYS A 101 -9.31 -7.35 15.95
N LEU A 102 -9.14 -8.67 16.03
CA LEU A 102 -10.09 -9.57 16.68
C LEU A 102 -10.11 -9.34 18.20
N ARG A 103 -11.32 -9.24 18.79
CA ARG A 103 -11.52 -9.07 20.24
C ARG A 103 -11.53 -10.39 21.01
N ASN A 104 -12.00 -11.47 20.38
CA ASN A 104 -12.07 -12.83 20.94
C ASN A 104 -11.53 -13.84 19.92
N THR A 105 -10.69 -14.76 20.37
CA THR A 105 -10.07 -15.83 19.56
C THR A 105 -11.04 -16.93 19.12
N ASN A 106 -12.25 -16.97 19.68
CA ASN A 106 -13.28 -17.97 19.34
C ASN A 106 -14.08 -17.67 18.05
N CYS A 107 -13.61 -16.74 17.19
CA CYS A 107 -14.24 -16.51 15.90
C CYS A 107 -14.16 -17.78 15.04
N LYS A 108 -15.27 -18.49 14.91
CA LYS A 108 -15.35 -19.67 14.04
C LYS A 108 -15.47 -19.21 12.59
N LEU A 109 -14.35 -19.22 11.88
CA LEU A 109 -14.31 -19.01 10.44
C LEU A 109 -14.79 -20.28 9.73
N ASN A 110 -16.11 -20.50 9.66
CA ASN A 110 -16.66 -21.61 8.88
C ASN A 110 -16.14 -21.53 7.42
N GLU A 111 -15.61 -22.62 6.90
CA GLU A 111 -14.96 -22.71 5.60
C GLU A 111 -15.87 -22.30 4.44
N ASN A 112 -17.19 -22.50 4.58
CA ASN A 112 -18.17 -22.15 3.56
C ASN A 112 -18.74 -20.73 3.72
N LEU A 113 -18.73 -20.18 4.94
CA LEU A 113 -19.35 -18.91 5.31
C LEU A 113 -18.48 -18.16 6.32
N LYS A 114 -17.84 -17.08 5.89
CA LYS A 114 -17.08 -16.20 6.80
C LYS A 114 -17.97 -15.07 7.28
N ILE A 115 -18.23 -15.00 8.58
CA ILE A 115 -19.13 -13.99 9.19
C ILE A 115 -18.38 -13.29 10.31
N PHE A 116 -18.34 -11.94 10.25
CA PHE A 116 -17.79 -11.11 11.33
C PHE A 116 -18.83 -10.10 11.82
N PHE A 117 -19.07 -10.12 13.12
CA PHE A 117 -19.93 -9.16 13.80
C PHE A 117 -19.14 -7.96 14.35
N GLU A 118 -19.83 -6.84 14.54
CA GLU A 118 -19.21 -5.59 15.03
C GLU A 118 -18.58 -5.76 16.42
N ARG A 119 -19.22 -6.55 17.29
CA ARG A 119 -18.69 -6.87 18.63
C ARG A 119 -17.38 -7.65 18.61
N GLU A 120 -17.04 -8.30 17.51
CA GLU A 120 -15.86 -9.17 17.37
C GLU A 120 -14.65 -8.42 16.84
N LEU A 121 -14.86 -7.28 16.19
CA LEU A 121 -13.81 -6.49 15.57
C LEU A 121 -13.61 -5.14 16.27
N LYS A 122 -12.35 -4.75 16.41
CA LYS A 122 -11.96 -3.40 16.79
C LYS A 122 -11.15 -2.81 15.66
N GLN A 123 -11.71 -1.81 14.98
CA GLN A 123 -10.98 -1.08 13.95
C GLN A 123 -9.81 -0.31 14.60
N ILE A 124 -8.62 -0.46 14.02
CA ILE A 124 -7.38 0.15 14.51
C ILE A 124 -6.63 0.95 13.44
N GLY A 125 -7.03 0.83 12.18
CA GLY A 125 -6.32 1.48 11.09
C GLY A 125 -7.06 1.43 9.76
N LYS A 126 -6.36 1.86 8.71
CA LYS A 126 -6.81 1.84 7.32
C LYS A 126 -5.68 1.41 6.41
N PHE A 127 -6.05 0.77 5.32
CA PHE A 127 -5.17 0.42 4.20
C PHE A 127 -5.77 1.01 2.93
N CYS A 128 -4.95 1.69 2.14
CA CYS A 128 -5.34 2.31 0.89
C CYS A 128 -4.50 1.68 -0.21
N LEU A 129 -5.15 1.30 -1.31
CA LEU A 129 -4.53 0.77 -2.52
C LEU A 129 -5.02 1.57 -3.72
N ASN A 130 -4.11 2.00 -4.57
CA ASN A 130 -4.40 2.77 -5.76
C ASN A 130 -3.50 2.26 -6.89
N VAL A 131 -4.12 1.93 -8.01
CA VAL A 131 -3.43 1.50 -9.23
C VAL A 131 -3.82 2.47 -10.34
N GLU A 132 -2.80 3.07 -10.95
CA GLU A 132 -2.95 4.05 -12.03
C GLU A 132 -2.24 3.53 -13.29
N GLU A 133 -2.78 3.85 -14.46
CA GLU A 133 -2.11 3.60 -15.74
C GLU A 133 -1.02 4.66 -15.95
N ALA A 134 0.14 4.21 -16.42
CA ALA A 134 1.24 5.04 -16.86
C ALA A 134 1.56 4.73 -18.33
N TYR A 135 2.40 5.56 -18.95
CA TYR A 135 2.75 5.40 -20.36
C TYR A 135 3.33 4.03 -20.71
N ASP A 136 4.10 3.44 -19.79
CA ASP A 136 4.83 2.19 -19.94
C ASP A 136 4.32 1.09 -18.99
N GLY A 137 3.05 1.15 -18.57
CA GLY A 137 2.40 0.10 -17.79
C GLY A 137 1.56 0.64 -16.63
N TYR A 138 1.82 0.17 -15.41
CA TYR A 138 1.01 0.44 -14.22
C TYR A 138 1.85 0.91 -13.04
N VAL A 139 1.27 1.82 -12.25
CA VAL A 139 1.84 2.29 -11.00
C VAL A 139 0.94 1.89 -9.85
N VAL A 140 1.51 1.17 -8.88
CA VAL A 140 0.82 0.68 -7.69
C VAL A 140 1.28 1.49 -6.49
N PHE A 141 0.34 2.13 -5.82
CA PHE A 141 0.53 2.80 -4.56
C PHE A 141 -0.28 2.11 -3.48
N SER A 142 0.40 1.63 -2.44
CA SER A 142 -0.30 1.16 -1.24
C SER A 142 0.22 1.87 0.00
N SER A 143 -0.66 2.12 0.95
CA SER A 143 -0.27 2.68 2.24
C SER A 143 -1.19 2.19 3.34
N SER A 144 -0.62 1.94 4.51
CA SER A 144 -1.37 1.60 5.70
C SER A 144 -0.91 2.41 6.88
N LYS A 145 -1.84 2.62 7.81
CA LYS A 145 -1.56 3.20 9.12
C LYS A 145 -2.49 2.58 10.15
N MET A 146 -1.92 2.06 11.24
CA MET A 146 -2.66 1.49 12.36
C MET A 146 -2.06 1.87 13.72
N LYS A 147 -2.92 1.92 14.73
CA LYS A 147 -2.54 2.15 16.14
C LYS A 147 -2.24 0.82 16.84
N LYS A 148 -1.16 0.80 17.62
CA LYS A 148 -0.72 -0.36 18.41
C LYS A 148 -0.97 -0.08 19.90
N GLY A 149 -1.72 -0.96 20.56
CA GLY A 149 -1.95 -0.87 22.01
C GLY A 149 -2.69 0.38 22.49
N LYS A 150 -2.36 0.83 23.70
CA LYS A 150 -2.84 2.08 24.33
C LYS A 150 -1.63 3.01 24.46
N GLY A 151 -1.47 3.98 23.57
CA GLY A 151 -0.32 4.91 23.54
C GLY A 151 -0.17 5.63 22.18
N ILE A 152 0.89 6.44 22.00
CA ILE A 152 1.28 7.04 20.71
C ILE A 152 2.17 6.05 19.94
N VAL A 153 1.67 4.82 19.79
CA VAL A 153 2.37 3.79 19.04
C VAL A 153 1.64 3.58 17.72
N GLU A 154 2.30 3.94 16.63
CA GLU A 154 1.75 3.90 15.28
C GLU A 154 2.67 3.10 14.38
N CYS A 155 2.11 2.18 13.61
CA CYS A 155 2.86 1.46 12.60
C CYS A 155 2.08 1.41 11.29
N GLY A 156 2.79 1.11 10.22
CA GLY A 156 2.19 1.06 8.91
C GLY A 156 3.20 0.71 7.84
N HIS A 157 2.75 0.76 6.61
CA HIS A 157 3.57 0.52 5.44
C HIS A 157 3.28 1.53 4.34
N GLN A 158 4.21 1.67 3.41
CA GLN A 158 4.05 2.37 2.16
C GLN A 158 4.71 1.54 1.06
N LEU A 159 4.04 1.43 -0.08
CA LEU A 159 4.54 0.75 -1.27
C LEU A 159 4.34 1.66 -2.46
N LYS A 160 5.38 1.75 -3.29
CA LYS A 160 5.35 2.38 -4.60
C LYS A 160 6.00 1.43 -5.59
N GLY A 161 5.19 0.81 -6.42
CA GLY A 161 5.62 -0.14 -7.45
C GLY A 161 5.31 0.38 -8.84
N LYS A 162 6.18 0.07 -9.80
CA LYS A 162 6.01 0.30 -11.22
C LYS A 162 6.22 -1.01 -11.95
N TYR A 163 5.25 -1.34 -12.79
CA TYR A 163 5.16 -2.59 -13.52
C TYR A 163 4.88 -2.30 -15.00
N ASP A 164 5.39 -3.13 -15.89
CA ASP A 164 5.11 -3.01 -17.32
C ASP A 164 3.70 -3.53 -17.69
N ASP A 165 3.34 -3.47 -18.96
CA ASP A 165 2.05 -3.97 -19.47
C ASP A 165 1.84 -5.48 -19.27
N LYS A 166 2.92 -6.24 -19.01
CA LYS A 166 2.91 -7.67 -18.70
C LYS A 166 2.94 -7.95 -17.20
N PHE A 167 2.81 -6.92 -16.36
CA PHE A 167 2.95 -6.98 -14.90
C PHE A 167 4.34 -7.38 -14.38
N LEU A 168 5.37 -7.26 -15.22
CA LEU A 168 6.75 -7.50 -14.80
C LEU A 168 7.28 -6.30 -14.03
N LEU A 169 8.07 -6.58 -13.00
CA LEU A 169 8.68 -5.56 -12.16
C LEU A 169 9.61 -4.66 -12.98
N ILE A 170 9.39 -3.34 -12.93
CA ILE A 170 10.38 -2.33 -13.35
C ILE A 170 11.12 -1.85 -12.10
N CYS A 171 10.37 -1.38 -11.10
CA CYS A 171 10.91 -0.92 -9.82
C CYS A 171 9.83 -0.96 -8.75
N GLU A 172 10.16 -1.42 -7.55
CA GLU A 172 9.28 -1.27 -6.39
C GLU A 172 10.07 -0.86 -5.16
N LYS A 173 9.52 0.11 -4.43
CA LYS A 173 10.00 0.52 -3.12
C LYS A 173 8.91 0.26 -2.08
N ARG A 174 9.19 -0.65 -1.14
CA ARG A 174 8.37 -0.94 0.03
C ARG A 174 9.06 -0.38 1.27
N MET A 175 8.28 0.19 2.17
CA MET A 175 8.73 0.68 3.46
C MET A 175 7.72 0.29 4.54
N GLU A 176 8.23 -0.19 5.67
CA GLU A 176 7.47 -0.36 6.90
C GLU A 176 8.05 0.54 7.99
N PHE A 177 7.17 1.11 8.80
CA PHE A 177 7.57 1.95 9.91
C PHE A 177 6.87 1.50 11.20
N ASP A 178 7.62 1.53 12.30
CA ASP A 178 7.09 1.47 13.66
C ASP A 178 7.54 2.72 14.40
N ARG A 179 6.58 3.45 14.94
CA ARG A 179 6.80 4.64 15.75
C ARG A 179 6.39 4.29 17.17
N VAL A 180 7.36 4.25 18.07
CA VAL A 180 7.17 4.03 19.49
C VAL A 180 7.62 5.29 20.21
N ASP A 181 6.66 6.10 20.66
CA ASP A 181 6.89 7.40 21.31
C ASP A 181 7.73 8.37 20.45
N HIS A 182 9.00 8.58 20.83
CA HIS A 182 9.98 9.42 20.12
C HIS A 182 10.85 8.62 19.16
N ALA A 183 10.90 7.29 19.28
CA ALA A 183 11.69 6.44 18.42
C ALA A 183 10.95 6.13 17.11
N LYS A 184 11.65 6.25 15.99
CA LYS A 184 11.15 5.92 14.65
C LYS A 184 12.06 4.89 14.02
N ILE A 185 11.50 3.71 13.75
CA ILE A 185 12.18 2.63 13.04
C ILE A 185 11.54 2.50 11.67
N GLU A 186 12.33 2.62 10.61
CA GLU A 186 11.89 2.45 9.23
C GLU A 186 12.73 1.36 8.56
N LYS A 187 12.07 0.40 7.94
CA LYS A 187 12.72 -0.63 7.11
C LYS A 187 12.23 -0.47 5.69
N THR A 188 13.16 -0.37 4.76
CA THR A 188 12.89 -0.13 3.35
C THR A 188 13.56 -1.21 2.51
N LEU A 189 12.82 -1.70 1.51
CA LEU A 189 13.34 -2.55 0.45
C LEU A 189 12.99 -1.90 -0.88
N GLU A 190 13.99 -1.75 -1.73
CA GLU A 190 13.84 -1.28 -3.09
C GLU A 190 14.44 -2.29 -4.05
N LEU A 191 13.64 -2.81 -4.97
CA LEU A 191 14.10 -3.68 -6.05
C LEU A 191 13.91 -2.97 -7.38
N ARG A 192 14.93 -3.07 -8.23
CA ARG A 192 14.94 -2.53 -9.60
C ARG A 192 15.32 -3.63 -10.57
N ASN A 193 14.54 -3.77 -11.62
CA ASN A 193 14.86 -4.64 -12.74
C ASN A 193 15.52 -3.82 -13.85
N HIS A 194 16.70 -4.25 -14.27
CA HIS A 194 17.44 -3.62 -15.36
C HIS A 194 17.18 -4.37 -16.67
N ALA A 195 17.35 -3.68 -17.79
CA ALA A 195 17.08 -4.25 -19.13
C ALA A 195 17.92 -5.49 -19.46
N ASP A 196 19.04 -5.69 -18.75
CA ASP A 196 19.90 -6.86 -18.87
C ASP A 196 19.49 -8.01 -17.96
N LEU A 197 18.26 -8.06 -17.42
CA LEU A 197 17.81 -9.12 -16.51
C LEU A 197 18.72 -9.21 -15.27
N LEU A 198 19.19 -8.06 -14.79
CA LEU A 198 19.89 -7.92 -13.52
C LEU A 198 18.94 -7.24 -12.53
N LEU A 199 18.69 -7.88 -11.39
CA LEU A 199 17.95 -7.26 -10.30
C LEU A 199 18.93 -6.57 -9.34
N THR A 200 18.63 -5.32 -8.99
CA THR A 200 19.31 -4.62 -7.89
C THR A 200 18.37 -4.52 -6.71
N ALA A 201 18.73 -5.15 -5.59
CA ALA A 201 18.02 -5.06 -4.33
C ALA A 201 18.78 -4.11 -3.39
N ILE A 202 18.08 -3.12 -2.84
CA ILE A 202 18.59 -2.14 -1.89
C ILE A 202 17.75 -2.25 -0.62
N ARG A 203 18.38 -2.59 0.50
CA ARG A 203 17.75 -2.60 1.82
C ARG A 203 18.27 -1.43 2.63
N GLU A 204 17.38 -0.75 3.34
CA GLU A 204 17.75 0.36 4.21
C GLU A 204 16.97 0.24 5.52
N THR A 205 17.68 0.22 6.64
CA THR A 205 17.09 0.30 7.98
C THR A 205 17.50 1.62 8.59
N LYS A 206 16.52 2.43 8.97
CA LYS A 206 16.71 3.70 9.63
C LYS A 206 16.15 3.64 11.04
N ILE A 207 16.98 3.95 12.03
CA ILE A 207 16.58 4.05 13.44
C ILE A 207 16.90 5.48 13.88
N ASN A 208 15.87 6.30 14.02
CA ASN A 208 16.00 7.74 14.25
C ASN A 208 16.86 8.43 13.17
N GLU A 209 18.09 8.81 13.50
CA GLU A 209 19.05 9.45 12.58
C GLU A 209 20.03 8.45 11.96
N GLU A 210 20.24 7.31 12.60
CA GLU A 210 21.15 6.28 12.13
C GLU A 210 20.54 5.52 10.95
N THR A 211 21.34 5.34 9.90
CA THR A 211 20.91 4.68 8.67
C THR A 211 21.91 3.61 8.27
N GLN A 212 21.43 2.38 8.11
CA GLN A 212 22.20 1.26 7.59
C GLN A 212 21.65 0.86 6.23
N LYS A 213 22.53 0.82 5.22
CA LYS A 213 22.14 0.55 3.83
C LYS A 213 22.93 -0.60 3.24
N PHE A 214 22.24 -1.48 2.54
CA PHE A 214 22.77 -2.66 1.88
C PHE A 214 22.31 -2.70 0.44
N LYS A 215 23.21 -3.12 -0.46
CA LYS A 215 22.91 -3.25 -1.89
C LYS A 215 23.47 -4.56 -2.40
N ALA A 216 22.63 -5.34 -3.07
CA ALA A 216 23.03 -6.56 -3.78
C ALA A 216 22.57 -6.50 -5.24
N ARG A 217 23.31 -7.23 -6.08
CA ARG A 217 22.97 -7.49 -7.48
C ARG A 217 22.69 -8.98 -7.63
N ILE A 218 21.60 -9.31 -8.31
CA ILE A 218 21.12 -10.68 -8.52
C ILE A 218 20.97 -10.84 -10.02
N ASP A 219 21.73 -11.76 -10.62
CA ASP A 219 21.62 -12.07 -12.04
C ASP A 219 20.48 -13.06 -12.27
N ILE A 220 19.54 -12.71 -13.16
CA ILE A 220 18.39 -13.53 -13.55
C ILE A 220 18.38 -13.82 -15.07
N LYS A 221 19.47 -13.57 -15.81
CA LYS A 221 19.55 -13.65 -17.28
C LYS A 221 19.10 -14.97 -17.92
N ASP A 222 19.33 -16.09 -17.26
CA ASP A 222 19.03 -17.42 -17.83
C ASP A 222 17.69 -17.98 -17.36
N ARG A 223 16.78 -17.15 -16.83
CA ARG A 223 15.66 -17.64 -16.02
C ARG A 223 14.35 -16.92 -16.27
N ASP A 224 13.32 -17.72 -16.55
CA ASP A 224 11.91 -17.30 -16.65
C ASP A 224 11.25 -17.03 -15.27
N HIS A 225 12.05 -16.94 -14.20
CA HIS A 225 11.52 -16.84 -12.83
C HIS A 225 10.92 -15.46 -12.58
N VAL A 226 9.59 -15.42 -12.53
CA VAL A 226 8.86 -14.18 -12.28
C VAL A 226 9.05 -13.77 -10.81
N PHE A 227 9.95 -12.82 -10.58
CA PHE A 227 10.00 -12.07 -9.32
C PHE A 227 8.77 -11.16 -9.27
N VAL A 228 7.81 -11.50 -8.42
CA VAL A 228 6.60 -10.72 -8.20
C VAL A 228 6.60 -10.21 -6.76
N LEU A 229 6.71 -8.90 -6.61
CA LEU A 229 6.64 -8.23 -5.31
C LEU A 229 5.20 -7.90 -4.94
N ASP A 230 4.98 -7.34 -3.75
CA ASP A 230 3.65 -7.18 -3.16
C ASP A 230 2.70 -6.39 -4.08
N GLY A 231 3.19 -5.34 -4.74
CA GLY A 231 2.40 -4.56 -5.69
C GLY A 231 2.00 -5.38 -6.92
N GLY A 232 2.92 -6.18 -7.44
CA GLY A 232 2.70 -7.08 -8.57
C GLY A 232 1.73 -8.21 -8.20
N ILE A 233 1.78 -8.71 -6.97
CA ILE A 233 0.83 -9.71 -6.47
C ILE A 233 -0.57 -9.14 -6.34
N MET A 234 -0.72 -7.87 -5.97
CA MET A 234 -2.02 -7.19 -5.99
C MET A 234 -2.60 -7.09 -7.41
N LEU A 235 -1.75 -6.77 -8.41
CA LEU A 235 -2.16 -6.75 -9.82
C LEU A 235 -2.52 -8.16 -10.32
N LEU A 236 -1.66 -9.14 -10.03
CA LEU A 236 -1.82 -10.53 -10.43
C LEU A 236 -3.11 -11.13 -9.87
N MET A 237 -3.33 -11.07 -8.54
CA MET A 237 -4.56 -11.57 -7.92
C MET A 237 -5.81 -11.00 -8.58
N ARG A 238 -5.81 -9.69 -8.84
CA ARG A 238 -6.94 -9.02 -9.47
C ARG A 238 -7.13 -9.45 -10.92
N HIS A 239 -6.05 -9.57 -11.69
CA HIS A 239 -6.08 -10.08 -13.05
C HIS A 239 -6.64 -11.50 -13.10
N LEU A 240 -6.17 -12.39 -12.24
CA LEU A 240 -6.64 -13.77 -12.15
C LEU A 240 -8.15 -13.83 -11.81
N VAL A 241 -8.61 -13.04 -10.83
CA VAL A 241 -10.02 -13.00 -10.41
C VAL A 241 -10.94 -12.48 -11.52
N CYS A 242 -10.60 -11.34 -12.14
CA CYS A 242 -11.42 -10.72 -13.18
C CYS A 242 -11.55 -11.61 -14.43
N ASN A 243 -10.60 -12.52 -14.63
CA ASN A 243 -10.59 -13.48 -15.72
C ASN A 243 -11.10 -14.87 -15.31
N ASN A 244 -11.66 -15.03 -14.09
CA ASN A 244 -12.14 -16.30 -13.51
C ASN A 244 -11.13 -17.44 -13.53
N PHE A 245 -9.84 -17.14 -13.39
CA PHE A 245 -8.80 -18.14 -13.24
C PHE A 245 -9.10 -19.12 -12.08
N VAL A 246 -8.80 -20.40 -12.32
CA VAL A 246 -8.78 -21.45 -11.29
C VAL A 246 -7.51 -22.26 -11.48
N GLY A 247 -6.71 -22.37 -10.42
CA GLY A 247 -5.43 -23.06 -10.47
C GLY A 247 -4.47 -22.58 -9.39
N HIS A 248 -3.21 -22.92 -9.58
CA HIS A 248 -2.10 -22.46 -8.74
C HIS A 248 -1.10 -21.68 -9.59
N PHE A 249 -0.39 -20.75 -8.97
CA PHE A 249 0.63 -19.93 -9.60
C PHE A 249 1.84 -19.80 -8.67
N GLU A 250 2.98 -20.28 -9.14
CA GLU A 250 4.24 -20.23 -8.37
C GLU A 250 5.09 -19.03 -8.79
N TYR A 251 5.67 -18.34 -7.82
CA TYR A 251 6.51 -17.16 -8.04
C TYR A 251 7.53 -16.98 -6.92
N TYR A 252 8.52 -16.11 -7.16
CA TYR A 252 9.43 -15.63 -6.11
C TYR A 252 9.10 -14.23 -5.66
N THR A 253 9.30 -13.96 -4.38
CA THR A 253 9.27 -12.60 -3.83
C THR A 253 10.46 -12.37 -2.91
N MET A 254 10.63 -11.13 -2.46
CA MET A 254 11.65 -10.77 -1.48
C MET A 254 11.01 -10.02 -0.33
N ASN A 255 11.25 -10.47 0.91
CA ASN A 255 10.75 -9.77 2.09
C ASN A 255 11.65 -8.57 2.45
N LEU A 256 11.20 -7.72 3.38
CA LEU A 256 11.95 -6.54 3.86
C LEU A 256 13.32 -6.85 4.48
N TYR A 257 13.56 -8.12 4.84
CA TYR A 257 14.85 -8.59 5.34
C TYR A 257 15.82 -8.98 4.22
N GLY A 258 15.39 -8.92 2.95
CA GLY A 258 16.19 -9.33 1.81
C GLY A 258 16.30 -10.85 1.64
N ARG A 259 15.34 -11.62 2.18
CA ARG A 259 15.24 -13.07 1.95
C ARG A 259 14.36 -13.32 0.75
N VAL A 260 14.84 -14.16 -0.16
CA VAL A 260 14.03 -14.65 -1.28
C VAL A 260 13.10 -15.74 -0.76
N LEU A 261 11.82 -15.61 -1.06
CA LEU A 261 10.76 -16.53 -0.64
C LEU A 261 10.16 -17.18 -1.88
N ARG A 262 9.93 -18.48 -1.83
CA ARG A 262 9.11 -19.19 -2.81
C ARG A 262 7.66 -19.03 -2.38
N CYS A 263 6.80 -18.65 -3.31
CA CYS A 263 5.40 -18.44 -3.06
C CYS A 263 4.54 -19.29 -3.96
N ASN A 264 3.42 -19.75 -3.42
CA ASN A 264 2.37 -20.42 -4.17
C ASN A 264 1.05 -19.70 -3.92
N LEU A 265 0.40 -19.26 -5.00
CA LEU A 265 -0.90 -18.62 -5.00
C LEU A 265 -1.92 -19.59 -5.57
N VAL A 266 -2.91 -19.99 -4.77
CA VAL A 266 -3.96 -20.93 -5.17
C VAL A 266 -5.28 -20.19 -5.26
N VAL A 267 -5.94 -20.26 -6.42
CA VAL A 267 -7.26 -19.68 -6.67
C VAL A 267 -8.29 -20.81 -6.75
N HIS A 268 -9.21 -20.82 -5.78
CA HIS A 268 -10.21 -21.89 -5.68
C HIS A 268 -11.39 -21.66 -6.65
N LYS A 269 -11.88 -22.77 -7.22
CA LYS A 269 -13.08 -22.79 -8.08
C LYS A 269 -14.34 -22.40 -7.32
N GLU A 270 -14.43 -22.87 -6.08
CA GLU A 270 -15.59 -22.68 -5.22
C GLU A 270 -15.79 -21.21 -4.87
N ARG A 271 -17.01 -20.72 -5.10
CA ARG A 271 -17.40 -19.37 -4.73
C ARG A 271 -17.98 -19.37 -3.32
N LYS A 272 -17.47 -18.49 -2.47
CA LYS A 272 -17.84 -18.41 -1.06
C LYS A 272 -18.74 -17.19 -0.80
N VAL A 273 -19.34 -17.15 0.39
CA VAL A 273 -20.10 -16.00 0.87
C VAL A 273 -19.37 -15.41 2.08
N VAL A 274 -19.12 -14.10 2.01
CA VAL A 274 -18.43 -13.35 3.07
C VAL A 274 -19.36 -12.27 3.59
N ARG A 275 -19.61 -12.27 4.91
CA ARG A 275 -20.44 -11.28 5.58
C ARG A 275 -19.61 -10.50 6.59
N ILE A 276 -19.57 -9.19 6.44
CA ILE A 276 -18.82 -8.28 7.31
C ILE A 276 -19.79 -7.21 7.78
N PHE A 277 -20.06 -7.19 9.09
CA PHE A 277 -21.06 -6.32 9.69
C PHE A 277 -22.44 -6.48 9.02
N TYR A 278 -22.92 -5.44 8.33
CA TYR A 278 -24.19 -5.42 7.61
C TYR A 278 -24.07 -5.79 6.12
N ARG A 279 -22.84 -5.89 5.57
CA ARG A 279 -22.63 -6.12 4.15
C ARG A 279 -22.35 -7.60 3.88
N THR A 280 -23.08 -8.15 2.91
CA THR A 280 -22.90 -9.52 2.43
C THR A 280 -22.36 -9.49 1.01
N TYR A 281 -21.17 -10.06 0.82
CA TYR A 281 -20.54 -10.29 -0.47
C TYR A 281 -20.85 -11.73 -0.89
N LYS A 282 -21.62 -11.87 -1.97
CA LYS A 282 -21.92 -13.17 -2.58
C LYS A 282 -20.91 -13.47 -3.69
N ASN A 283 -20.72 -14.75 -3.97
CA ASN A 283 -19.87 -15.24 -5.05
C ASN A 283 -18.41 -14.77 -4.97
N THR A 284 -17.85 -14.64 -3.77
CA THR A 284 -16.46 -14.23 -3.62
C THR A 284 -15.50 -15.34 -4.04
N VAL A 285 -14.44 -14.99 -4.76
CA VAL A 285 -13.32 -15.86 -5.10
C VAL A 285 -12.40 -15.98 -3.89
N HIS A 286 -12.04 -17.21 -3.54
CA HIS A 286 -11.12 -17.49 -2.44
C HIS A 286 -9.72 -17.76 -2.99
N ILE A 287 -8.75 -17.00 -2.48
CA ILE A 287 -7.33 -17.10 -2.85
C ILE A 287 -6.54 -17.41 -1.58
N VAL A 288 -5.64 -18.38 -1.67
CA VAL A 288 -4.68 -18.72 -0.62
C VAL A 288 -3.28 -18.42 -1.14
N THR A 289 -2.52 -17.63 -0.40
CA THR A 289 -1.12 -17.34 -0.71
C THR A 289 -0.24 -17.93 0.38
N GLN A 290 0.69 -18.79 -0.01
CA GLN A 290 1.66 -19.43 0.89
C GLN A 290 3.04 -18.88 0.60
N GLN A 291 3.79 -18.55 1.65
CA GLN A 291 5.17 -18.11 1.56
C GLN A 291 6.07 -19.12 2.26
N CYS A 292 7.05 -19.65 1.53
CA CYS A 292 8.01 -20.62 2.04
C CYS A 292 9.43 -20.05 1.95
N PHE A 293 10.19 -20.26 3.02
CA PHE A 293 11.63 -19.99 3.05
C PHE A 293 12.35 -21.32 3.24
N ASN A 294 13.19 -21.73 2.29
CA ASN A 294 13.86 -23.04 2.31
C ASN A 294 12.90 -24.22 2.56
N ASP A 295 11.74 -24.22 1.89
CA ASP A 295 10.64 -25.19 2.03
C ASP A 295 9.93 -25.20 3.40
N GLU A 296 10.33 -24.36 4.33
CA GLU A 296 9.60 -24.14 5.57
C GLU A 296 8.53 -23.08 5.36
N LEU A 297 7.28 -23.42 5.71
CA LEU A 297 6.15 -22.52 5.64
C LEU A 297 6.34 -21.36 6.63
N GLN A 298 6.47 -20.14 6.10
CA GLN A 298 6.65 -18.93 6.90
C GLN A 298 5.32 -18.24 7.20
N ASP A 299 4.51 -18.05 6.15
CA ASP A 299 3.25 -17.31 6.26
C ASP A 299 2.20 -17.87 5.30
N VAL A 300 0.94 -17.77 5.70
CA VAL A 300 -0.23 -18.12 4.88
C VAL A 300 -1.25 -17.02 5.01
N ALA A 301 -1.60 -16.41 3.87
CA ALA A 301 -2.66 -15.43 3.79
C ALA A 301 -3.86 -15.99 3.02
N GLU A 302 -5.05 -15.58 3.44
CA GLU A 302 -6.29 -15.85 2.71
C GLU A 302 -6.96 -14.55 2.31
N THR A 303 -7.27 -14.44 1.02
CA THR A 303 -7.92 -13.29 0.42
C THR A 303 -9.24 -13.72 -0.21
N TYR A 304 -10.31 -12.99 0.10
CA TYR A 304 -11.62 -13.17 -0.51
C TYR A 304 -11.89 -11.94 -1.37
N MET A 305 -11.97 -12.14 -2.68
CA MET A 305 -12.19 -11.06 -3.64
C MET A 305 -13.58 -11.18 -4.25
N THR A 306 -14.21 -10.05 -4.53
CA THR A 306 -15.44 -10.01 -5.31
C THR A 306 -15.16 -10.31 -6.79
N PRO A 307 -16.16 -10.70 -7.59
CA PRO A 307 -15.97 -10.98 -9.01
C PRO A 307 -15.42 -9.78 -9.83
N ASP A 308 -15.58 -8.54 -9.34
CA ASP A 308 -15.00 -7.33 -9.93
C ASP A 308 -13.56 -7.04 -9.43
N GLY A 309 -12.94 -7.97 -8.71
CA GLY A 309 -11.54 -7.89 -8.31
C GLY A 309 -11.26 -6.99 -7.10
N ARG A 310 -12.27 -6.64 -6.29
CA ARG A 310 -12.09 -5.90 -5.03
C ARG A 310 -11.89 -6.84 -3.86
N ILE A 311 -11.14 -6.42 -2.85
CA ILE A 311 -10.88 -7.24 -1.66
C ILE A 311 -12.05 -7.10 -0.69
N ALA A 312 -12.84 -8.16 -0.50
CA ALA A 312 -13.87 -8.19 0.52
C ALA A 312 -13.27 -8.37 1.93
N LEU A 313 -12.36 -9.34 2.06
CA LEU A 313 -11.71 -9.75 3.30
C LEU A 313 -10.30 -10.26 3.00
N HIS A 314 -9.33 -9.94 3.84
CA HIS A 314 -8.00 -10.53 3.81
C HIS A 314 -7.48 -10.73 5.23
N TYR A 315 -6.85 -11.87 5.50
CA TYR A 315 -6.21 -12.14 6.80
C TYR A 315 -5.02 -13.08 6.66
N TRP A 316 -4.11 -13.00 7.63
CA TRP A 316 -2.96 -13.89 7.76
C TRP A 316 -3.23 -14.93 8.85
N ARG A 317 -2.89 -16.18 8.59
CA ARG A 317 -3.05 -17.27 9.56
C ARG A 317 -2.11 -17.04 10.76
N GLY A 318 -2.61 -17.26 11.97
CA GLY A 318 -1.84 -17.00 13.19
C GLY A 318 -1.83 -15.54 13.64
N TYR A 319 -2.35 -14.61 12.84
CA TYR A 319 -2.45 -13.20 13.22
C TYR A 319 -3.87 -12.80 13.61
N ASN A 320 -3.98 -11.91 14.60
CA ASN A 320 -5.26 -11.39 15.10
C ASN A 320 -5.76 -10.16 14.33
N TYR A 321 -5.26 -9.95 13.12
CA TYR A 321 -5.57 -8.79 12.28
C TYR A 321 -6.17 -9.23 10.95
N LEU A 322 -7.11 -8.44 10.46
CA LEU A 322 -7.71 -8.63 9.15
C LEU A 322 -7.96 -7.28 8.47
N LEU A 323 -7.94 -7.30 7.15
CA LEU A 323 -8.39 -6.23 6.27
C LEU A 323 -9.79 -6.53 5.78
N HIS A 324 -10.64 -5.51 5.71
CA HIS A 324 -12.00 -5.67 5.20
C HIS A 324 -12.54 -4.40 4.56
N ALA A 325 -13.46 -4.56 3.60
CA ALA A 325 -13.98 -3.45 2.78
C ALA A 325 -15.14 -2.65 3.41
N ALA A 326 -15.70 -3.08 4.55
CA ALA A 326 -16.90 -2.45 5.11
C ALA A 326 -16.64 -1.85 6.49
N CYS A 327 -16.84 -0.54 6.67
CA CYS A 327 -16.91 0.03 8.03
C CYS A 327 -18.34 -0.01 8.56
N ILE A 328 -18.46 0.18 9.88
CA ILE A 328 -19.69 0.57 10.57
C ILE A 328 -20.43 1.60 9.70
N PRO A 329 -21.76 1.49 9.51
CA PRO A 329 -22.49 2.44 8.70
C PRO A 329 -22.13 3.85 9.16
N PRO A 330 -21.74 4.78 8.27
CA PRO A 330 -21.62 6.16 8.70
C PRO A 330 -22.94 6.54 9.35
N LYS A 331 -22.91 7.11 10.57
CA LYS A 331 -24.10 7.76 11.14
C LYS A 331 -24.69 8.60 10.03
N ARG A 332 -26.00 8.48 9.77
CA ARG A 332 -26.70 9.19 8.67
C ARG A 332 -26.18 10.62 8.65
N LYS A 333 -25.32 10.95 7.69
CA LYS A 333 -24.98 12.34 7.42
C LYS A 333 -26.25 12.93 6.84
N GLU A 334 -26.74 13.99 7.46
CA GLU A 334 -27.81 14.79 6.87
C GLU A 334 -27.45 15.07 5.40
N MET A 335 -28.45 14.92 4.53
CA MET A 335 -28.27 15.11 3.11
C MET A 335 -27.89 16.58 2.87
N ILE A 336 -26.60 16.85 2.66
CA ILE A 336 -26.14 18.15 2.21
C ILE A 336 -26.61 18.26 0.76
N LEU A 337 -27.74 18.93 0.55
CA LEU A 337 -28.17 19.35 -0.79
C LEU A 337 -27.00 20.13 -1.41
N PRO A 338 -26.53 19.76 -2.63
CA PRO A 338 -25.56 20.58 -3.33
C PRO A 338 -26.13 21.99 -3.45
N LYS A 339 -25.31 23.02 -3.20
CA LYS A 339 -25.72 24.41 -3.47
C LYS A 339 -26.26 24.47 -4.91
N LEU A 340 -27.47 25.01 -5.10
CA LEU A 340 -28.13 25.09 -6.42
C LEU A 340 -27.20 25.69 -7.49
N GLU A 341 -26.32 26.60 -7.08
CA GLU A 341 -25.27 27.23 -7.88
C GLU A 341 -24.26 26.27 -8.54
N LEU A 342 -24.20 24.98 -8.14
CA LEU A 342 -23.31 23.98 -8.72
C LEU A 342 -24.05 22.97 -9.63
N MET A 343 -25.37 23.05 -9.72
CA MET A 343 -26.17 22.12 -10.52
C MET A 343 -26.05 22.35 -12.03
N TRP A 344 -25.65 23.55 -12.48
CA TRP A 344 -25.38 23.82 -13.90
C TRP A 344 -24.28 22.92 -14.48
N ARG A 345 -23.40 22.36 -13.64
CA ARG A 345 -22.34 21.43 -14.07
C ARG A 345 -22.87 20.05 -14.49
N GLN A 346 -24.13 19.76 -14.17
CA GLN A 346 -24.82 18.53 -14.57
C GLN A 346 -25.60 18.71 -15.87
N ASP A 347 -25.89 19.96 -16.25
CA ASP A 347 -26.52 20.30 -17.52
C ASP A 347 -25.47 20.33 -18.64
N THR A 348 -25.60 19.40 -19.58
CA THR A 348 -24.67 19.23 -20.70
C THR A 348 -24.61 20.45 -21.62
N GLN A 349 -25.69 21.22 -21.75
CA GLN A 349 -25.71 22.44 -22.56
C GLN A 349 -24.96 23.58 -21.87
N LEU A 350 -25.18 23.78 -20.57
CA LEU A 350 -24.49 24.81 -19.79
C LEU A 350 -23.00 24.51 -19.63
N VAL A 351 -22.63 23.25 -19.44
CA VAL A 351 -21.21 22.82 -19.41
C VAL A 351 -20.54 23.06 -20.75
N ARG A 352 -21.22 22.78 -21.87
CA ARG A 352 -20.69 23.03 -23.21
C ARG A 352 -20.48 24.53 -23.44
N LYS A 353 -21.48 25.35 -23.14
CA LYS A 353 -21.41 26.81 -23.25
C LYS A 353 -20.31 27.41 -22.37
N PHE A 354 -20.14 26.89 -21.15
CA PHE A 354 -19.03 27.26 -20.28
C PHE A 354 -17.66 26.86 -20.85
N ARG A 355 -17.54 25.68 -21.47
CA ARG A 355 -16.28 25.26 -22.12
C ARG A 355 -15.94 26.12 -23.33
N GLU A 356 -16.95 26.52 -24.10
CA GLU A 356 -16.81 27.43 -25.26
C GLU A 356 -16.38 28.84 -24.79
N LEU A 357 -16.95 29.35 -23.70
CA LEU A 357 -16.59 30.65 -23.12
C LEU A 357 -15.27 30.65 -22.32
N LYS A 358 -14.87 29.50 -21.78
CA LYS A 358 -13.61 29.35 -21.01
C LYS A 358 -12.37 29.38 -21.90
N ALA A 359 -12.49 29.05 -23.19
CA ALA A 359 -11.39 29.12 -24.13
C ALA A 359 -10.98 30.60 -24.30
N LEU A 360 -9.82 30.95 -23.74
CA LEU A 360 -9.25 32.29 -23.82
C LEU A 360 -8.64 32.49 -25.22
N ASN A 361 -9.51 32.66 -26.21
CA ASN A 361 -9.13 32.96 -27.58
C ASN A 361 -8.95 34.48 -27.75
N TYR A 362 -8.03 34.88 -28.63
CA TYR A 362 -7.75 36.29 -28.91
C TYR A 362 -9.02 37.08 -29.23
N ASP A 363 -9.92 36.50 -30.05
CA ASP A 363 -11.20 37.11 -30.42
C ASP A 363 -12.15 37.27 -29.24
N ASN A 364 -12.16 36.33 -28.28
CA ASN A 364 -12.98 36.43 -27.07
C ASN A 364 -12.46 37.51 -26.12
N ALA A 365 -11.13 37.63 -26.00
CA ALA A 365 -10.50 38.66 -25.21
C ALA A 365 -10.72 40.06 -25.81
N MET A 366 -10.63 40.19 -27.14
CA MET A 366 -10.92 41.45 -27.84
C MET A 366 -12.39 41.83 -27.76
N ASN A 367 -13.32 40.90 -28.00
CA ASN A 367 -14.75 41.17 -27.83
C ASN A 367 -15.10 41.58 -26.38
N TYR A 368 -14.42 41.01 -25.39
CA TYR A 368 -14.63 41.37 -23.98
C TYR A 368 -14.08 42.77 -23.66
N LEU A 369 -12.92 43.13 -24.19
CA LEU A 369 -12.33 44.47 -24.02
C LEU A 369 -13.13 45.54 -24.78
N GLU A 370 -13.62 45.23 -25.99
CA GLU A 370 -14.51 46.11 -26.76
C GLU A 370 -15.86 46.31 -26.05
N GLY A 371 -16.40 45.26 -25.42
CA GLY A 371 -17.65 45.33 -24.65
C GLY A 371 -17.52 46.02 -23.28
N ASN A 372 -16.29 46.25 -22.79
CA ASN A 372 -16.01 46.88 -21.50
C ASN A 372 -14.91 47.93 -21.65
N SER A 373 -15.21 49.03 -22.35
CA SER A 373 -14.26 50.10 -22.66
C SER A 373 -13.56 50.68 -21.42
N GLU A 374 -14.23 50.67 -20.27
CA GLU A 374 -13.67 51.10 -18.98
C GLU A 374 -12.39 50.33 -18.61
N LEU A 375 -12.31 49.03 -18.93
CA LEU A 375 -11.10 48.22 -18.67
C LEU A 375 -9.92 48.61 -19.56
N ALA A 376 -10.19 49.02 -20.81
CA ALA A 376 -9.16 49.53 -21.71
C ALA A 376 -8.58 50.84 -21.18
N ASP A 377 -9.44 51.75 -20.73
CA ASP A 377 -9.04 53.02 -20.10
C ASP A 377 -8.22 52.76 -18.82
N PHE A 378 -8.62 51.80 -17.98
CA PHE A 378 -7.88 51.42 -16.78
C PHE A 378 -6.50 50.85 -17.08
N MET A 379 -6.37 50.02 -18.12
CA MET A 379 -5.08 49.51 -18.54
C MET A 379 -4.18 50.61 -19.11
N GLN A 380 -4.76 51.57 -19.84
CA GLN A 380 -4.03 52.71 -20.37
C GLN A 380 -3.51 53.61 -19.24
N ASP A 381 -4.35 53.94 -18.26
CA ASP A 381 -3.95 54.72 -17.08
C ASP A 381 -2.88 54.01 -16.25
N TYR A 382 -3.01 52.69 -16.08
CA TYR A 382 -2.00 51.90 -15.40
C TYR A 382 -0.64 51.98 -16.12
N VAL A 383 -0.61 51.78 -17.44
CA VAL A 383 0.62 51.83 -18.25
C VAL A 383 1.23 53.23 -18.24
N LEU A 384 0.41 54.28 -18.36
CA LEU A 384 0.87 55.67 -18.28
C LEU A 384 1.50 55.98 -16.93
N ASN A 385 0.88 55.54 -15.83
CA ASN A 385 1.43 55.72 -14.49
C ASN A 385 2.72 54.91 -14.28
N LEU A 386 2.79 53.70 -14.84
CA LEU A 386 4.01 52.89 -14.77
C LEU A 386 5.18 53.56 -15.49
N LEU A 387 4.94 54.11 -16.68
CA LEU A 387 5.93 54.82 -17.47
C LEU A 387 6.32 56.16 -16.85
N ARG A 388 5.40 56.82 -16.15
CA ARG A 388 5.62 58.10 -15.47
C ARG A 388 6.47 57.93 -14.21
N TYR A 389 6.14 56.97 -13.35
CA TYR A 389 6.80 56.79 -12.06
C TYR A 389 8.03 55.88 -12.12
N LYS A 390 8.16 55.06 -13.17
CA LYS A 390 9.28 54.12 -13.41
C LYS A 390 9.73 53.41 -12.13
N PRO A 391 8.82 52.71 -11.43
CA PRO A 391 9.15 52.08 -10.17
C PRO A 391 10.22 51.00 -10.36
N SER A 392 11.13 50.89 -9.40
CA SER A 392 12.14 49.82 -9.37
C SER A 392 11.54 48.44 -9.16
N ASN A 393 10.39 48.37 -8.46
CA ASN A 393 9.59 47.16 -8.30
C ASN A 393 8.21 47.32 -8.94
N VAL A 394 8.08 46.86 -10.18
CA VAL A 394 6.86 46.95 -11.00
C VAL A 394 5.69 46.22 -10.32
N LEU A 395 5.93 45.05 -9.74
CA LEU A 395 4.87 44.19 -9.19
C LEU A 395 4.18 44.81 -7.99
N GLU A 396 4.96 45.37 -7.07
CA GLU A 396 4.45 46.04 -5.87
C GLU A 396 3.66 47.30 -6.23
N PHE A 397 4.14 48.06 -7.21
CA PHE A 397 3.42 49.21 -7.76
C PHE A 397 2.10 48.79 -8.40
N SER A 398 2.05 47.69 -9.17
CA SER A 398 0.81 47.15 -9.75
C SER A 398 -0.24 46.88 -8.68
N ILE A 399 0.17 46.19 -7.62
CA ILE A 399 -0.73 45.79 -6.53
C ILE A 399 -1.31 47.03 -5.87
N MET A 400 -0.47 48.01 -5.53
CA MET A 400 -0.94 49.26 -4.90
C MET A 400 -1.85 50.07 -5.83
N PHE A 401 -1.52 50.17 -7.12
CA PHE A 401 -2.31 50.92 -8.09
C PHE A 401 -3.75 50.38 -8.18
N PHE A 402 -3.91 49.08 -8.40
CA PHE A 402 -5.24 48.48 -8.53
C PHE A 402 -5.99 48.40 -7.18
N GLN A 403 -5.29 48.24 -6.05
CA GLN A 403 -5.91 48.29 -4.73
C GLN A 403 -6.48 49.67 -4.40
N ASN A 404 -5.71 50.74 -4.66
CA ASN A 404 -6.19 52.10 -4.44
C ASN A 404 -7.42 52.41 -5.30
N MET A 405 -7.43 51.95 -6.55
CA MET A 405 -8.58 52.13 -7.43
C MET A 405 -9.83 51.39 -6.91
N SER A 406 -9.69 50.16 -6.42
CA SER A 406 -10.81 49.39 -5.84
C SER A 406 -11.43 50.01 -4.59
N ALA A 407 -10.71 50.90 -3.90
CA ALA A 407 -11.20 51.63 -2.74
C ALA A 407 -11.89 52.97 -3.10
N THR A 408 -11.78 53.40 -4.36
CA THR A 408 -12.35 54.68 -4.84
C THR A 408 -13.58 54.49 -5.75
N SER A 409 -13.83 53.26 -6.21
CA SER A 409 -15.05 52.78 -6.86
C SER A 409 -16.02 52.19 -5.84
#